data_AF-A0A6P1M9V0-F1
#
_entry.id   AF-A0A6P1M9V0-F1
#
_cell.length_a   1.000
_cell.length_b   1.000
_cell.length_c   1.000
_cell.angle_alpha   90.00
_cell.angle_beta   90.00
_cell.angle_gamma   90.00
#
_symmetry.space_group_name_H-M   'P 1'
#
loop_
_entity.id
_entity.type
_entity.pdbx_description
1 polymer ?
#
loop_
_entity_poly.entity_id
_entity_poly.type
_entity_poly.pdbx_seq_one_letter_code
_entity_poly.pdbx_strand_id
1 'polypeptide(L)'
;MDLLNAIAEKSERYNKFEECIKILNELVSIEPYNEKIVQKLLNAYLNLEKRNEAINCYKKFEAALRSDLNISPSNELKLLYNKLMEKPMAVMSGSQDKGGFKKQKLEIEVQCIENIDYFCVSDIIRKIILKGDRKYIFGLNKCYLDDLNFIQLEVGLGYEKLYTDKCTLHTSLPNVRIVDAFVKFIIYMNEIYILNISISDTDKMDSISFNVLNYLKQLKITDLYIKDNAAM
;
A
#
# COMPACT_ATOMS: atom_id res chain seq x y z
N MET A 1 -34.58 7.67 -6.87
CA MET A 1 -33.14 7.80 -6.59
C MET A 1 -32.81 9.13 -5.92
N ASP A 2 -33.27 10.27 -6.45
CA ASP A 2 -32.96 11.59 -5.86
C ASP A 2 -33.51 11.80 -4.45
N LEU A 3 -34.67 11.20 -4.13
CA LEU A 3 -35.28 11.33 -2.81
C LEU A 3 -34.46 10.63 -1.70
N LEU A 4 -34.00 9.39 -1.91
CA LEU A 4 -33.18 8.69 -0.90
C LEU A 4 -31.80 9.35 -0.72
N ASN A 5 -31.18 9.83 -1.81
CA ASN A 5 -29.94 10.60 -1.74
C ASN A 5 -30.13 11.93 -0.98
N ALA A 6 -31.22 12.65 -1.26
CA ALA A 6 -31.54 13.89 -0.57
C ALA A 6 -31.85 13.67 0.93
N ILE A 7 -32.51 12.56 1.29
CA ILE A 7 -32.77 12.20 2.69
C ILE A 7 -31.47 11.78 3.38
N ALA A 8 -30.61 10.99 2.75
CA ALA A 8 -29.30 10.62 3.29
C ALA A 8 -28.44 11.87 3.56
N GLU A 9 -28.34 12.78 2.59
CA GLU A 9 -27.62 14.06 2.74
C GLU A 9 -28.23 15.00 3.79
N LYS A 10 -29.55 14.99 3.93
CA LYS A 10 -30.23 15.72 4.99
C LYS A 10 -29.94 15.10 6.36
N SER A 11 -29.95 13.77 6.46
CA SER A 11 -29.69 13.05 7.71
C SER A 11 -28.25 13.16 8.21
N GLU A 12 -27.27 13.24 7.30
CA GLU A 12 -25.87 13.59 7.61
C GLU A 12 -25.77 14.99 8.24
N ARG A 13 -26.54 15.98 7.75
CA ARG A 13 -26.54 17.35 8.31
C ARG A 13 -27.16 17.47 9.70
N TYR A 14 -28.06 16.55 10.08
CA TYR A 14 -28.71 16.55 11.40
C TYR A 14 -28.07 15.56 12.39
N ASN A 15 -26.88 15.00 12.08
CA ASN A 15 -26.20 13.98 12.89
C ASN A 15 -27.05 12.73 13.19
N LYS A 16 -28.05 12.41 12.36
CA LYS A 16 -28.91 11.22 12.50
C LYS A 16 -28.32 10.04 11.76
N PHE A 17 -27.13 9.61 12.16
CA PHE A 17 -26.34 8.61 11.43
C PHE A 17 -26.97 7.21 11.42
N GLU A 18 -27.77 6.83 12.43
CA GLU A 18 -28.45 5.52 12.44
C GLU A 18 -29.56 5.40 11.40
N GLU A 19 -30.31 6.48 11.18
CA GLU A 19 -31.33 6.57 10.13
C GLU A 19 -30.66 6.61 8.76
N CYS A 20 -29.54 7.33 8.64
CA CYS A 20 -28.71 7.39 7.45
C CYS A 20 -28.21 5.99 7.02
N ILE A 21 -27.70 5.18 7.95
CA ILE A 21 -27.23 3.81 7.66
C ILE A 21 -28.34 2.92 7.11
N LYS A 22 -29.57 3.03 7.62
CA LYS A 22 -30.70 2.24 7.09
C LYS A 22 -30.97 2.58 5.62
N ILE A 23 -31.06 3.88 5.32
CA ILE A 23 -31.32 4.39 3.97
C ILE A 23 -30.16 4.04 3.02
N LEU A 24 -28.92 4.15 3.48
CA LEU A 24 -27.73 3.81 2.71
C LEU A 24 -27.63 2.30 2.42
N ASN A 25 -28.07 1.43 3.34
CA ASN A 25 -28.12 -0.02 3.09
C ASN A 25 -29.20 -0.40 2.05
N GLU A 26 -30.34 0.29 2.05
CA GLU A 26 -31.34 0.14 0.99
C GLU A 26 -30.77 0.60 -0.35
N LEU A 27 -30.05 1.72 -0.38
CA LEU A 27 -29.37 2.22 -1.58
C LEU A 27 -28.29 1.26 -2.10
N VAL A 28 -27.48 0.64 -1.25
CA VAL A 28 -26.51 -0.40 -1.66
C VAL A 28 -27.21 -1.63 -2.24
N SER A 29 -28.42 -1.96 -1.78
CA SER A 29 -29.19 -3.07 -2.35
C SER A 29 -29.70 -2.78 -3.77
N ILE A 30 -29.85 -1.50 -4.13
CA ILE A 30 -30.30 -1.06 -5.46
C ILE A 30 -29.09 -0.81 -6.38
N GLU A 31 -28.02 -0.21 -5.87
CA GLU A 31 -26.78 0.07 -6.60
C GLU A 31 -25.55 -0.56 -5.88
N PRO A 32 -25.38 -1.89 -5.98
CA PRO A 32 -24.39 -2.63 -5.20
C PRO A 32 -22.94 -2.31 -5.53
N TYR A 33 -22.69 -1.63 -6.65
CA TYR A 33 -21.34 -1.29 -7.14
C TYR A 33 -21.03 0.21 -7.08
N ASN A 34 -21.92 1.03 -6.50
CA ASN A 34 -21.71 2.47 -6.40
C ASN A 34 -20.82 2.83 -5.21
N GLU A 35 -19.55 3.09 -5.50
CA GLU A 35 -18.52 3.42 -4.49
C GLU A 35 -18.87 4.65 -3.64
N LYS A 36 -19.59 5.65 -4.18
CA LYS A 36 -19.95 6.86 -3.43
C LYS A 36 -20.93 6.56 -2.29
N ILE A 37 -21.83 5.61 -2.51
CA ILE A 37 -22.81 5.18 -1.49
C ILE A 37 -22.08 4.43 -0.38
N VAL A 38 -21.15 3.55 -0.74
CA VAL A 38 -20.30 2.81 0.21
C VAL A 38 -19.41 3.76 1.01
N GLN A 39 -18.85 4.79 0.38
CA GLN A 39 -18.06 5.81 1.07
C GLN A 39 -18.87 6.56 2.13
N LYS A 40 -20.11 6.99 1.79
CA LYS A 40 -21.04 7.62 2.75
C LYS A 40 -21.39 6.66 3.89
N LEU A 41 -21.62 5.39 3.59
CA LEU A 41 -21.95 4.35 4.57
C LEU A 41 -20.79 4.10 5.56
N LEU A 42 -19.55 4.03 5.07
CA LEU A 42 -18.35 3.89 5.90
C LEU A 42 -18.15 5.11 6.81
N ASN A 43 -18.38 6.32 6.30
CA ASN A 43 -18.33 7.54 7.11
C ASN A 43 -19.43 7.58 8.18
N ALA A 44 -20.64 7.12 7.87
CA ALA A 44 -21.72 7.03 8.85
C ALA A 44 -21.39 6.02 9.98
N TYR A 45 -20.81 4.87 9.64
CA TYR A 45 -20.32 3.91 10.63
C TYR A 45 -19.19 4.47 11.51
N LEU A 46 -18.28 5.27 10.93
CA LEU A 46 -17.21 5.96 11.66
C LEU A 46 -17.75 6.96 12.69
N ASN A 47 -18.75 7.77 12.29
CA ASN A 47 -19.36 8.76 13.18
C ASN A 47 -20.16 8.13 14.34
N LEU A 48 -20.55 6.86 14.20
CA LEU A 48 -21.20 6.08 15.26
C LEU A 48 -20.23 5.20 16.06
N GLU A 49 -18.92 5.32 15.83
CA GLU A 49 -17.88 4.46 16.41
C GLU A 49 -18.06 2.95 16.12
N LYS A 50 -18.93 2.61 15.14
CA LYS A 50 -19.24 1.24 14.68
C LYS A 50 -18.19 0.77 13.66
N ARG A 51 -16.95 0.72 14.11
CA ARG A 51 -15.77 0.51 13.27
C ARG A 51 -15.69 -0.89 12.68
N ASN A 52 -16.08 -1.91 13.43
CA ASN A 52 -16.06 -3.29 12.96
C ASN A 52 -17.06 -3.48 11.80
N GLU A 53 -18.19 -2.79 11.89
CA GLU A 53 -19.23 -2.74 10.88
C GLU A 53 -18.74 -2.02 9.61
N ALA A 54 -17.98 -0.93 9.75
CA ALA A 54 -17.33 -0.25 8.63
C ALA A 54 -16.32 -1.18 7.91
N ILE A 55 -15.46 -1.86 8.67
CA ILE A 55 -14.47 -2.81 8.11
C ILE A 55 -15.18 -3.94 7.35
N ASN A 56 -16.22 -4.53 7.94
CA ASN A 56 -17.00 -5.59 7.32
C ASN A 56 -17.73 -5.12 6.06
N CYS A 57 -18.25 -3.89 6.08
CA CYS A 57 -18.91 -3.27 4.93
C CYS A 57 -17.94 -3.14 3.74
N TYR A 58 -16.74 -2.61 3.98
CA TYR A 58 -15.71 -2.47 2.93
C TYR A 58 -15.32 -3.84 2.35
N LYS A 59 -15.05 -4.83 3.20
CA LYS A 59 -14.65 -6.17 2.76
C LYS A 59 -15.72 -6.86 1.91
N LYS A 60 -17.00 -6.72 2.29
CA LYS A 60 -18.12 -7.26 1.50
C LYS A 60 -18.20 -6.60 0.13
N PHE A 61 -18.02 -5.28 0.07
CA PHE A 61 -18.03 -4.53 -1.17
C PHE A 61 -16.85 -4.91 -2.09
N GLU A 62 -15.65 -5.00 -1.53
CA GLU A 62 -14.46 -5.45 -2.27
C GLU A 62 -14.63 -6.86 -2.83
N ALA A 63 -15.19 -7.78 -2.04
CA ALA A 63 -15.49 -9.13 -2.48
C ALA A 63 -16.53 -9.15 -3.63
N ALA A 64 -17.58 -8.33 -3.54
CA ALA A 64 -18.59 -8.21 -4.58
C ALA A 64 -18.02 -7.63 -5.89
N LEU A 65 -17.24 -6.55 -5.82
CA LEU A 65 -16.56 -5.99 -7.00
C LEU A 65 -15.62 -7.00 -7.67
N ARG A 66 -14.89 -7.78 -6.87
CA ARG A 66 -13.95 -8.77 -7.38
C ARG A 66 -14.65 -9.98 -7.99
N SER A 67 -15.72 -10.45 -7.36
CA SER A 67 -16.53 -11.57 -7.84
C SER A 67 -17.28 -11.23 -9.12
N ASP A 68 -17.97 -10.09 -9.13
CA ASP A 68 -19.00 -9.81 -10.12
C ASP A 68 -18.47 -9.00 -11.30
N LEU A 69 -17.47 -8.15 -11.06
CA LEU A 69 -16.93 -7.21 -12.04
C LEU A 69 -15.44 -7.40 -12.30
N ASN A 70 -14.76 -8.28 -11.55
CA ASN A 70 -13.31 -8.50 -11.60
C ASN A 70 -12.47 -7.21 -11.51
N ILE A 71 -13.00 -6.21 -10.79
CA ILE A 71 -12.33 -4.93 -10.51
C ILE A 71 -12.06 -4.80 -9.01
N SER A 72 -11.13 -3.93 -8.67
CA SER A 72 -10.85 -3.57 -7.28
C SER A 72 -11.47 -2.22 -6.93
N PRO A 73 -11.77 -1.95 -5.65
CA PRO A 73 -12.23 -0.63 -5.22
C PRO A 73 -11.23 0.48 -5.60
N SER A 74 -11.75 1.70 -5.81
CA SER A 74 -10.91 2.87 -6.09
C SER A 74 -9.91 3.17 -4.96
N ASN A 75 -8.90 3.96 -5.32
CA ASN A 75 -7.87 4.40 -4.37
C ASN A 75 -8.47 5.25 -3.23
N GLU A 76 -9.55 5.99 -3.47
CA GLU A 76 -10.22 6.78 -2.43
C GLU A 76 -10.87 5.88 -1.37
N LEU A 77 -11.53 4.80 -1.78
CA LEU A 77 -12.17 3.84 -0.88
C LEU A 77 -11.11 3.04 -0.08
N LYS A 78 -10.02 2.67 -0.74
CA LYS A 78 -8.85 2.00 -0.11
C LYS A 78 -8.22 2.88 0.97
N LEU A 79 -8.03 4.18 0.70
CA LEU A 79 -7.52 5.12 1.68
C LEU A 79 -8.47 5.26 2.89
N LEU A 80 -9.78 5.28 2.65
CA LEU A 80 -10.77 5.30 3.72
C LEU A 80 -10.71 4.03 4.59
N TYR A 81 -10.56 2.86 3.96
CA TYR A 81 -10.37 1.60 4.66
C TYR A 81 -9.07 1.55 5.48
N ASN A 82 -7.98 2.11 4.96
CA ASN A 82 -6.73 2.19 5.72
C ASN A 82 -6.90 3.03 7.00
N LYS A 83 -7.62 4.15 6.93
CA LYS A 83 -8.01 4.94 8.13
C LYS A 83 -8.88 4.13 9.11
N LEU A 84 -9.75 3.25 8.60
CA LEU A 84 -10.53 2.28 9.39
C LEU A 84 -9.68 1.16 10.01
N MET A 85 -8.41 1.03 9.66
CA MET A 85 -7.49 0.04 10.24
C MET A 85 -6.48 0.67 11.22
N GLU A 86 -6.34 2.00 11.24
CA GLU A 86 -5.56 2.77 12.22
C GLU A 86 -6.37 3.11 13.48
N LYS A 87 -5.95 2.64 14.68
CA LYS A 87 -6.61 2.98 15.97
C LYS A 87 -6.71 4.51 16.12
N PRO A 88 -7.82 5.06 16.64
CA PRO A 88 -7.94 6.50 16.83
C PRO A 88 -6.97 6.95 17.92
N MET A 89 -6.00 7.80 17.57
CA MET A 89 -5.51 8.80 18.53
C MET A 89 -6.65 9.80 18.73
N ALA A 90 -6.89 10.12 20.00
CA ALA A 90 -7.96 10.98 20.46
C ALA A 90 -8.08 12.28 19.63
N VAL A 91 -9.32 12.61 19.29
CA VAL A 91 -9.71 13.82 18.60
C VAL A 91 -9.28 15.04 19.41
N MET A 92 -8.56 15.97 18.78
CA MET A 92 -8.75 17.39 19.04
C MET A 92 -9.01 18.10 17.71
N SER A 93 -10.29 18.33 17.48
CA SER A 93 -10.91 19.54 16.94
C SER A 93 -10.07 20.43 16.02
N GLY A 94 -10.56 20.52 14.78
CA GLY A 94 -10.64 21.79 14.05
C GLY A 94 -9.33 22.25 13.43
N SER A 95 -9.14 21.93 12.15
CA SER A 95 -8.86 22.90 11.09
C SER A 95 -8.87 22.16 9.76
N GLN A 96 -9.65 22.68 8.81
CA GLN A 96 -9.44 22.34 7.41
C GLN A 96 -8.05 22.81 7.05
N ASP A 97 -7.11 21.86 6.94
CA ASP A 97 -5.84 22.14 6.31
C ASP A 97 -5.66 21.17 5.15
N LYS A 98 -5.58 21.73 3.95
CA LYS A 98 -5.17 21.01 2.74
C LYS A 98 -3.65 20.75 2.82
N GLY A 99 -3.23 20.01 3.85
CA GLY A 99 -1.87 19.52 3.99
C GLY A 99 -1.78 18.17 3.31
N GLY A 100 -1.25 18.12 2.08
CA GLY A 100 -0.87 16.86 1.46
C GLY A 100 -0.01 16.04 2.43
N PHE A 101 -0.31 14.75 2.57
CA PHE A 101 0.45 13.85 3.43
C PHE A 101 1.92 13.94 3.01
N LYS A 102 2.78 14.53 3.85
CA LYS A 102 4.19 14.72 3.52
C LYS A 102 4.89 13.38 3.68
N LYS A 103 5.32 12.79 2.56
CA LYS A 103 6.09 11.55 2.56
C LYS A 103 7.29 11.67 3.49
N GLN A 104 7.49 10.67 4.34
CA GLN A 104 8.67 10.60 5.18
C GLN A 104 9.88 10.18 4.36
N LYS A 105 11.06 10.67 4.75
CA LYS A 105 12.31 10.34 4.07
C LYS A 105 12.87 9.02 4.60
N LEU A 106 13.26 8.13 3.70
CA LEU A 106 13.88 6.85 4.02
C LEU A 106 15.29 6.81 3.43
N GLU A 107 16.29 6.88 4.29
CA GLU A 107 17.70 6.79 3.90
C GLU A 107 18.14 5.32 3.91
N ILE A 108 18.60 4.83 2.77
CA ILE A 108 19.04 3.45 2.54
C ILE A 108 20.48 3.52 2.06
N GLU A 109 21.39 2.86 2.79
CA GLU A 109 22.80 2.80 2.44
C GLU A 109 23.13 1.35 2.15
N VAL A 110 23.73 1.02 1.02
CA VAL A 110 24.00 -0.36 0.58
C VAL A 110 25.46 -0.48 0.16
N GLN A 111 26.11 -1.56 0.57
CA GLN A 111 27.48 -1.86 0.18
C GLN A 111 27.45 -3.11 -0.70
N CYS A 112 28.00 -3.03 -1.90
CA CYS A 112 28.02 -4.16 -2.84
C CYS A 112 29.13 -5.17 -2.50
N ILE A 113 28.88 -6.43 -2.86
CA ILE A 113 29.87 -7.51 -2.79
C ILE A 113 29.86 -8.27 -4.11
N GLU A 114 31.04 -8.77 -4.47
CA GLU A 114 31.27 -9.44 -5.75
C GLU A 114 30.71 -10.87 -5.77
N ASN A 115 30.45 -11.38 -6.97
CA ASN A 115 30.10 -12.78 -7.25
C ASN A 115 28.80 -13.29 -6.61
N ILE A 116 27.85 -12.41 -6.27
CA ILE A 116 26.52 -12.80 -5.77
C ILE A 116 25.44 -12.04 -6.52
N ASP A 117 24.70 -12.76 -7.37
CA ASP A 117 23.55 -12.21 -8.08
C ASP A 117 22.51 -11.64 -7.10
N TYR A 118 21.92 -10.50 -7.47
CA TYR A 118 20.88 -9.80 -6.71
C TYR A 118 21.29 -9.26 -5.34
N PHE A 119 22.55 -9.37 -4.91
CA PHE A 119 22.91 -8.99 -3.55
C PHE A 119 22.52 -7.55 -3.23
N CYS A 120 22.86 -6.61 -4.12
CA CYS A 120 22.54 -5.20 -3.91
C CYS A 120 21.03 -4.96 -3.83
N VAL A 121 20.27 -5.51 -4.77
CA VAL A 121 18.79 -5.43 -4.78
C VAL A 121 18.18 -6.03 -3.52
N SER A 122 18.63 -7.23 -3.14
CA SER A 122 18.21 -7.92 -1.91
C SER A 122 18.47 -7.08 -0.67
N ASP A 123 19.63 -6.43 -0.60
CA ASP A 123 20.00 -5.59 0.54
C ASP A 123 19.19 -4.28 0.61
N ILE A 124 18.86 -3.67 -0.53
CA ILE A 124 17.93 -2.54 -0.61
C ILE A 124 16.57 -2.94 0.00
N ILE A 125 16.01 -4.08 -0.43
CA ILE A 125 14.74 -4.60 0.06
C ILE A 125 14.80 -4.78 1.58
N ARG A 126 15.83 -5.46 2.08
CA ARG A 126 16.05 -5.69 3.50
C ARG A 126 16.06 -4.40 4.31
N LYS A 127 16.81 -3.39 3.85
CA LYS A 127 16.95 -2.11 4.55
C LYS A 127 15.68 -1.28 4.52
N ILE A 128 14.91 -1.35 3.44
CA ILE A 128 13.57 -0.76 3.40
C ILE A 128 12.68 -1.45 4.44
N ILE A 129 12.66 -2.79 4.51
CA ILE A 129 11.87 -3.54 5.49
C ILE A 129 12.25 -3.20 6.93
N LEU A 130 13.54 -3.00 7.20
CA LEU A 130 14.04 -2.70 8.55
C LEU A 130 13.70 -1.28 9.01
N LYS A 131 13.68 -0.31 8.09
CA LYS A 131 13.47 1.12 8.43
C LYS A 131 12.04 1.59 8.21
N GLY A 132 11.31 0.98 7.28
CA GLY A 132 9.94 1.33 6.94
C GLY A 132 8.91 0.69 7.88
N ASP A 133 7.67 1.18 7.80
CA ASP A 133 6.55 0.58 8.53
C ASP A 133 6.05 -0.64 7.76
N ARG A 134 6.18 -1.80 8.42
CA ARG A 134 5.82 -3.12 7.89
C ARG A 134 4.38 -3.18 7.39
N LYS A 135 3.46 -2.45 8.00
CA LYS A 135 2.05 -2.44 7.56
C LYS A 135 1.89 -1.91 6.14
N TYR A 136 2.66 -0.88 5.78
CA TYR A 136 2.64 -0.33 4.43
C TYR A 136 3.48 -1.17 3.47
N ILE A 137 4.64 -1.65 3.90
CA ILE A 137 5.52 -2.48 3.08
C ILE A 137 4.81 -3.75 2.57
N PHE A 138 4.12 -4.44 3.47
CA PHE A 138 3.45 -5.70 3.15
C PHE A 138 2.02 -5.53 2.59
N GLY A 139 1.63 -4.29 2.26
CA GLY A 139 0.43 -3.99 1.48
C GLY A 139 0.60 -4.21 -0.03
N LEU A 140 1.82 -4.47 -0.52
CA LEU A 140 2.08 -4.83 -1.91
C LEU A 140 1.39 -6.17 -2.27
N ASN A 141 1.02 -6.34 -3.54
CA ASN A 141 0.44 -7.58 -4.03
C ASN A 141 1.34 -8.79 -3.69
N LYS A 142 0.72 -9.84 -3.13
CA LYS A 142 1.40 -11.04 -2.64
C LYS A 142 2.26 -11.73 -3.69
N CYS A 143 1.88 -11.73 -4.97
CA CYS A 143 2.69 -12.36 -6.02
C CYS A 143 4.06 -11.70 -6.16
N TYR A 144 4.14 -10.37 -6.06
CA TYR A 144 5.42 -9.67 -6.07
C TYR A 144 6.18 -9.90 -4.77
N LEU A 145 5.50 -9.95 -3.62
CA LEU A 145 6.15 -10.27 -2.34
C LEU A 145 6.75 -11.69 -2.34
N ASP A 146 6.04 -12.68 -2.90
CA ASP A 146 6.54 -14.05 -3.05
C ASP A 146 7.78 -14.08 -3.99
N ASP A 147 7.78 -13.30 -5.06
CA ASP A 147 8.93 -13.19 -5.97
C ASP A 147 10.14 -12.51 -5.32
N LEU A 148 9.92 -11.49 -4.50
CA LEU A 148 11.00 -10.84 -3.73
C LEU A 148 11.52 -11.75 -2.60
N ASN A 149 10.64 -12.54 -2.00
CA ASN A 149 11.00 -13.50 -0.97
C ASN A 149 12.00 -14.55 -1.46
N PHE A 150 12.05 -14.80 -2.78
CA PHE A 150 13.06 -15.67 -3.39
C PHE A 150 14.50 -15.16 -3.17
N ILE A 151 14.72 -13.84 -3.19
CA ILE A 151 16.06 -13.24 -3.00
C ILE A 151 16.26 -12.62 -1.61
N GLN A 152 15.20 -12.41 -0.83
CA GLN A 152 15.24 -11.73 0.46
C GLN A 152 14.17 -12.29 1.42
N LEU A 153 14.57 -13.23 2.29
CA LEU A 153 13.68 -14.00 3.18
C LEU A 153 12.89 -13.13 4.17
N GLU A 154 13.42 -11.96 4.54
CA GLU A 154 12.78 -11.01 5.43
C GLU A 154 11.45 -10.49 4.88
N VAL A 155 11.23 -10.59 3.56
CA VAL A 155 9.94 -10.30 2.93
C VAL A 155 8.86 -11.25 3.45
N GLY A 156 9.08 -12.56 3.33
CA GLY A 156 8.12 -13.56 3.79
C GLY A 156 7.98 -13.57 5.30
N LEU A 157 9.09 -13.52 6.04
CA LEU A 157 9.07 -13.46 7.50
C LEU A 157 8.35 -12.23 8.05
N GLY A 158 8.41 -11.11 7.33
CA GLY A 158 7.69 -9.89 7.70
C GLY A 158 6.21 -9.96 7.33
N TYR A 159 5.88 -10.50 6.16
CA TYR A 159 4.50 -10.71 5.71
C TYR A 159 3.73 -11.65 6.65
N GLU A 160 4.29 -12.81 6.97
CA GLU A 160 3.66 -13.84 7.80
C GLU A 160 3.44 -13.41 9.26
N LYS A 161 4.07 -12.31 9.71
CA LYS A 161 3.78 -11.71 11.03
C LYS A 161 2.50 -10.88 11.03
N LEU A 162 2.06 -10.41 9.87
CA LEU A 162 0.88 -9.56 9.72
C LEU A 162 -0.32 -10.32 9.15
N TYR A 163 -0.06 -11.36 8.36
CA TYR A 163 -1.06 -12.14 7.66
C TYR A 163 -0.95 -13.62 8.04
N THR A 164 -2.08 -14.32 8.02
CA THR A 164 -2.14 -15.77 8.30
C THR A 164 -1.62 -16.62 7.16
N ASP A 165 -1.53 -16.05 5.96
CA ASP A 165 -1.12 -16.73 4.74
C ASP A 165 0.40 -16.85 4.68
N LYS A 166 0.89 -18.01 4.23
CA LYS A 166 2.33 -18.26 4.06
C LYS A 166 2.84 -17.74 2.73
N CYS A 167 4.09 -17.30 2.73
CA CYS A 167 4.79 -16.98 1.50
C CYS A 167 5.19 -18.23 0.73
N THR A 168 5.21 -18.11 -0.59
CA THR A 168 5.63 -19.21 -1.46
C THR A 168 7.15 -19.30 -1.47
N LEU A 169 7.68 -20.52 -1.30
CA LEU A 169 9.11 -20.79 -1.46
C LEU A 169 9.34 -21.37 -2.85
N HIS A 170 10.03 -20.60 -3.70
CA HIS A 170 10.39 -21.02 -5.04
C HIS A 170 11.78 -21.69 -5.04
N THR A 171 11.93 -22.79 -5.80
CA THR A 171 13.23 -23.44 -6.03
C THR A 171 13.97 -22.83 -7.22
N SER A 172 13.24 -22.17 -8.12
CA SER A 172 13.78 -21.43 -9.27
C SER A 172 12.78 -20.34 -9.67
N LEU A 173 13.29 -19.19 -10.06
CA LEU A 173 12.49 -18.06 -10.51
C LEU A 173 13.23 -17.32 -11.64
N PRO A 174 12.57 -17.04 -12.79
CA PRO A 174 13.21 -16.28 -13.86
C PRO A 174 13.61 -14.87 -13.44
N ASN A 175 14.80 -14.43 -13.86
CA ASN A 175 15.35 -13.11 -13.53
C ASN A 175 14.38 -11.96 -13.80
N VAL A 176 13.64 -12.02 -14.91
CA VAL A 176 12.66 -11.01 -15.29
C VAL A 176 11.55 -10.82 -14.25
N ARG A 177 11.15 -11.88 -13.54
CA ARG A 177 10.14 -11.79 -12.47
C ARG A 177 10.68 -11.11 -11.23
N ILE A 178 11.91 -11.45 -10.84
CA ILE A 178 12.60 -10.81 -9.70
C ILE A 178 12.77 -9.32 -9.98
N VAL A 179 13.24 -8.98 -11.18
CA VAL A 179 13.43 -7.59 -11.62
C VAL A 179 12.11 -6.83 -11.65
N ASP A 180 11.05 -7.38 -12.24
CA ASP A 180 9.73 -6.72 -12.26
C ASP A 180 9.18 -6.53 -10.84
N ALA A 181 9.26 -7.56 -9.99
CA ALA A 181 8.83 -7.46 -8.60
C ALA A 181 9.60 -6.37 -7.84
N PHE A 182 10.91 -6.25 -8.05
CA PHE A 182 11.71 -5.20 -7.42
C PHE A 182 11.35 -3.81 -7.93
N VAL A 183 11.17 -3.64 -9.24
CA VAL A 183 10.73 -2.36 -9.81
C VAL A 183 9.37 -1.95 -9.23
N LYS A 184 8.40 -2.88 -9.18
CA LYS A 184 7.09 -2.64 -8.58
C LYS A 184 7.20 -2.29 -7.10
N PHE A 185 8.08 -2.97 -6.36
CA PHE A 185 8.33 -2.68 -4.96
C PHE A 185 8.87 -1.28 -4.74
N ILE A 186 9.89 -0.85 -5.50
CA ILE A 186 10.46 0.49 -5.39
C ILE A 186 9.43 1.56 -5.73
N ILE A 187 8.65 1.38 -6.81
CA ILE A 187 7.58 2.32 -7.18
C ILE A 187 6.55 2.43 -6.04
N TYR A 188 6.08 1.30 -5.53
CA TYR A 188 5.12 1.26 -4.44
C TYR A 188 5.66 1.90 -3.15
N MET A 189 6.91 1.60 -2.78
CA MET A 189 7.55 2.23 -1.62
C MET A 189 7.71 3.74 -1.80
N ASN A 190 7.96 4.18 -3.02
CA ASN A 190 8.10 5.60 -3.33
C ASN A 190 6.75 6.35 -3.33
N GLU A 191 5.60 5.66 -3.39
CA GLU A 191 4.30 6.29 -3.12
C GLU A 191 4.14 6.66 -1.64
N ILE A 192 4.84 5.94 -0.74
CA ILE A 192 4.74 6.08 0.70
C ILE A 192 5.87 6.95 1.27
N TYR A 193 7.08 6.78 0.73
CA TYR A 193 8.32 7.39 1.22
C TYR A 193 9.03 8.21 0.14
N ILE A 194 9.84 9.17 0.57
CA ILE A 194 10.91 9.75 -0.25
C ILE A 194 12.11 8.83 -0.11
N LEU A 195 12.48 8.11 -1.16
CA LEU A 195 13.52 7.10 -1.10
C LEU A 195 14.88 7.68 -1.48
N ASN A 196 15.81 7.62 -0.55
CA ASN A 196 17.20 7.96 -0.78
C ASN A 196 18.06 6.71 -0.66
N ILE A 197 18.58 6.22 -1.78
CA ILE A 197 19.40 5.03 -1.84
C ILE A 197 20.83 5.45 -2.21
N SER A 198 21.77 5.21 -1.31
CA SER A 198 23.20 5.45 -1.50
C SER A 198 23.91 4.10 -1.59
N ILE A 199 24.72 3.90 -2.62
CA ILE A 199 25.33 2.60 -2.91
C ILE A 199 26.86 2.76 -2.99
N SER A 200 27.61 2.01 -2.20
CA SER A 200 29.08 1.99 -2.20
C SER A 200 29.64 0.70 -2.80
N ASP A 201 30.92 0.72 -3.16
CA ASP A 201 31.64 -0.39 -3.80
C ASP A 201 30.98 -0.87 -5.10
N THR A 202 30.50 0.07 -5.92
CA THR A 202 29.74 -0.25 -7.14
C THR A 202 30.52 -1.07 -8.18
N ASP A 203 31.86 -1.07 -8.10
CA ASP A 203 32.75 -1.96 -8.85
C ASP A 203 32.52 -3.45 -8.55
N LYS A 204 32.01 -3.76 -7.36
CA LYS A 204 31.67 -5.12 -6.91
C LYS A 204 30.20 -5.48 -7.15
N MET A 205 29.40 -4.59 -7.74
CA MET A 205 27.96 -4.84 -7.94
C MET A 205 27.72 -5.91 -9.01
N ASP A 206 26.77 -6.81 -8.76
CA ASP A 206 26.36 -7.79 -9.76
C ASP A 206 25.66 -7.12 -10.96
N SER A 207 25.82 -7.73 -12.14
CA SER A 207 25.33 -7.17 -13.40
C SER A 207 23.81 -6.96 -13.43
N ILE A 208 23.05 -7.81 -12.74
CA ILE A 208 21.59 -7.74 -12.73
C ILE A 208 21.13 -6.56 -11.88
N SER A 209 21.68 -6.42 -10.67
CA SER A 209 21.44 -5.25 -9.82
C SER A 209 21.82 -3.94 -10.51
N PHE A 210 22.98 -3.90 -11.17
CA PHE A 210 23.42 -2.73 -11.93
C PHE A 210 22.41 -2.34 -13.01
N ASN A 211 21.96 -3.32 -13.80
CA ASN A 211 21.02 -3.08 -14.89
C ASN A 211 19.66 -2.56 -14.38
N VAL A 212 19.10 -3.16 -13.32
CA VAL A 212 17.79 -2.73 -12.79
C VAL A 212 17.86 -1.37 -12.09
N LEU A 213 18.95 -1.06 -11.38
CA LEU A 213 19.12 0.24 -10.75
C LEU A 213 19.32 1.35 -11.79
N ASN A 214 20.05 1.08 -12.87
CA ASN A 214 20.16 2.02 -13.99
C ASN A 214 18.82 2.23 -14.70
N TYR A 215 18.04 1.16 -14.88
CA TYR A 215 16.69 1.27 -15.40
C TYR A 215 15.81 2.18 -14.51
N LEU A 216 15.82 1.98 -13.19
CA LEU A 216 15.08 2.85 -12.25
C LEU A 216 15.53 4.32 -12.31
N LYS A 217 16.85 4.58 -12.40
CA LYS A 217 17.40 5.94 -12.59
C LYS A 217 16.88 6.59 -13.87
N GLN A 218 16.74 5.82 -14.97
CA GLN A 218 16.24 6.32 -16.25
C GLN A 218 14.74 6.67 -16.24
N LEU A 219 13.94 6.05 -15.37
CA LEU A 219 12.50 6.35 -15.25
C LEU A 219 12.20 7.75 -14.68
N LYS A 220 13.20 8.43 -14.09
CA LYS A 220 13.06 9.80 -13.53
C LYS A 220 11.87 9.94 -12.58
N ILE A 221 11.68 8.94 -11.73
CA ILE A 221 10.59 8.91 -10.75
C ILE A 221 10.81 10.04 -9.73
N THR A 222 9.79 10.87 -9.50
CA THR A 222 9.83 11.94 -8.50
C THR A 222 10.01 11.35 -7.09
N ASP A 223 10.83 12.00 -6.25
CA ASP A 223 11.13 11.58 -4.87
C ASP A 223 11.93 10.27 -4.71
N LEU A 224 12.41 9.69 -5.80
CA LEU A 224 13.36 8.57 -5.79
C LEU A 224 14.76 9.06 -6.17
N TYR A 225 15.70 8.92 -5.24
CA TYR A 225 17.07 9.34 -5.42
C TYR A 225 18.00 8.15 -5.24
N ILE A 226 18.68 7.72 -6.30
CA ILE A 226 19.66 6.62 -6.27
C ILE A 226 21.03 7.20 -6.64
N LYS A 227 22.00 7.08 -5.74
CA LYS A 227 23.35 7.63 -5.88
C LYS A 227 24.41 6.56 -5.67
N ASP A 228 25.47 6.66 -6.45
CA ASP A 228 26.65 5.81 -6.34
C ASP A 228 27.71 6.63 -5.58
N ASN A 229 28.12 6.14 -4.42
CA ASN A 229 29.24 6.69 -3.67
C ASN A 229 30.51 6.04 -4.23
N ALA A 230 31.33 6.84 -4.92
CA ALA A 230 32.67 6.42 -5.29
C ALA A 230 33.45 6.06 -4.02
N ALA A 231 34.19 4.95 -4.06
CA ALA A 231 35.14 4.62 -2.99
C ALA A 231 36.14 5.78 -2.85
N MET A 232 36.29 6.29 -1.62
CA MET A 232 37.43 7.16 -1.26
C MET A 232 38.69 6.32 -1.13
#